data_AF-A0A7W2EV72-F1
#
_entry.id   AF-A0A7W2EV72-F1
#
_cell.length_a   1.000
_cell.length_b   1.000
_cell.length_c   1.000
_cell.angle_alpha   90.00
_cell.angle_beta   90.00
_cell.angle_gamma   90.00
#
_symmetry.space_group_name_H-M   'P 1'
#
loop_
_entity.id
_entity.type
_entity.pdbx_description
1 polymer ?
#
loop_
_entity_poly.entity_id
_entity_poly.type
_entity_poly.pdbx_seq_one_letter_code
_entity_poly.pdbx_strand_id
1 'polypeptide(L)'
;MGGWYGWRLVCVVALLALGCRVGLAQIGPRYVLELPAARHGGATPDGGSIALAPDGRATIRCYGLTVALAGQDGWLGQAGRSGQAGQTGQAGQTDPADLAVLPPGAVPVSGIPAGAARAVPLVYAQPPATGPQAETERATAGHPMRVWDTLYLRKGQARLRVTAMPGGPGMAATAGFMLEIGTFHATSRIYVSGTPLTAGELAALPQRLPGAEWVLAPDGDGHPMVLLRRAGERALFVPVAAPGGRYPFALVRR
;
A
#
# COMPACT_ATOMS: atom_id res chain seq x y z
N MET A 1 31.35 14.90 50.93
CA MET A 1 30.55 13.67 50.70
C MET A 1 29.34 13.87 49.75
N GLY A 2 29.25 14.95 48.97
CA GLY A 2 28.04 15.24 48.14
C GLY A 2 28.06 14.80 46.67
N GLY A 3 29.14 14.22 46.14
CA GLY A 3 29.29 13.97 44.70
C GLY A 3 28.63 12.69 44.17
N TRP A 4 28.37 11.70 45.03
CA TRP A 4 28.04 10.35 44.54
C TRP A 4 26.57 10.17 44.14
N TYR A 5 25.67 10.92 44.78
CA TYR A 5 24.24 10.93 44.43
C TYR A 5 23.97 11.67 43.13
N GLY A 6 24.72 12.75 42.84
CA GLY A 6 24.60 13.49 41.59
C GLY A 6 24.91 12.62 40.37
N TRP A 7 26.00 11.84 40.43
CA TRP A 7 26.40 10.96 39.32
C TRP A 7 25.35 9.90 38.98
N ARG A 8 24.73 9.28 40.00
CA ARG A 8 23.69 8.27 39.80
C ARG A 8 22.45 8.83 39.09
N LEU A 9 22.03 10.04 39.47
CA LEU A 9 20.89 10.71 38.83
C LEU A 9 21.19 11.00 37.35
N VAL A 10 22.40 11.49 37.04
CA VAL A 10 22.81 11.74 35.65
C VAL A 10 22.81 10.45 34.82
N CYS A 11 23.35 9.34 35.35
CA CYS A 11 23.34 8.05 34.65
C CYS A 11 21.92 7.54 34.36
N VAL A 12 20.99 7.65 35.31
CA VAL A 12 19.61 7.20 35.12
C VAL A 12 18.90 8.03 34.05
N VAL A 13 19.02 9.36 34.10
CA VAL A 13 18.42 10.25 33.09
C VAL A 13 19.01 10.00 31.71
N ALA A 14 20.33 9.78 31.61
CA ALA A 14 20.98 9.45 30.35
C ALA A 14 20.49 8.12 29.76
N LEU A 15 20.35 7.07 30.58
CA LEU A 15 19.83 5.78 30.14
C LEU A 15 18.37 5.86 29.71
N LEU A 16 17.54 6.62 30.44
CA LEU A 16 16.13 6.80 30.09
C LEU A 16 15.97 7.59 28.79
N ALA A 17 16.73 8.66 28.60
CA ALA A 17 16.77 9.41 27.34
C ALA A 17 17.25 8.56 26.17
N LEU A 18 18.27 7.71 26.38
CA LEU A 18 18.76 6.78 25.36
C LEU A 18 17.71 5.72 25.01
N GLY A 19 17.05 5.13 26.03
CA GLY A 19 15.96 4.18 25.86
C GLY A 19 14.79 4.78 25.07
N CYS A 20 14.39 6.01 25.40
CA CYS A 20 13.35 6.74 24.66
C CYS A 20 13.77 7.01 23.21
N ARG A 21 15.03 7.39 22.95
CA ARG A 21 15.51 7.60 21.57
C ARG A 21 15.53 6.32 20.75
N VAL A 22 16.00 5.21 21.33
CA VAL A 22 16.02 3.91 20.65
C VAL A 22 14.61 3.40 20.40
N GLY A 23 13.68 3.59 21.36
CA GLY A 23 12.28 3.25 21.17
C GLY A 23 11.58 4.10 20.10
N LEU A 24 11.82 5.41 20.08
CA LEU A 24 11.22 6.32 19.08
C LEU A 24 11.81 6.14 17.67
N ALA A 25 13.08 5.76 17.56
CA ALA A 25 13.70 5.47 16.26
C ALA A 25 13.03 4.28 15.54
N GLN A 26 12.33 3.41 16.27
CA GLN A 26 11.57 2.30 15.68
C GLN A 26 10.13 2.69 15.29
N ILE A 27 9.65 3.88 15.66
CA ILE A 27 8.25 4.30 15.47
C ILE A 27 8.09 5.26 14.26
N GLY A 28 9.19 5.56 13.56
CA GLY A 28 9.17 6.37 12.34
C GLY A 28 8.82 5.57 11.08
N PRO A 29 8.46 6.25 9.98
CA PRO A 29 8.31 5.59 8.69
C PRO A 29 9.62 4.97 8.24
N ARG A 30 9.53 3.72 7.81
CA ARG A 30 10.69 2.99 7.30
C ARG A 30 11.15 3.56 5.96
N TYR A 31 10.21 4.05 5.16
CA TYR A 31 10.47 4.62 3.85
C TYR A 31 9.73 5.94 3.65
N VAL A 32 10.41 6.92 3.07
CA VAL A 32 9.84 8.20 2.66
C VAL A 32 10.21 8.46 1.21
N LEU A 33 9.20 8.67 0.36
CA LEU A 33 9.34 8.96 -1.06
C LEU A 33 8.72 10.32 -1.36
N GLU A 34 9.49 11.19 -2.01
CA GLU A 34 8.99 12.46 -2.55
C GLU A 34 9.09 12.42 -4.07
N LEU A 35 7.93 12.49 -4.73
CA LEU A 35 7.83 12.52 -6.17
C LEU A 35 7.64 13.95 -6.67
N PRO A 36 8.22 14.32 -7.81
CA PRO A 36 8.00 15.62 -8.42
C PRO A 36 6.51 15.80 -8.71
N ALA A 37 5.96 16.94 -8.28
CA ALA A 37 4.59 17.30 -8.63
C ALA A 37 4.50 17.51 -10.14
N ALA A 38 3.67 16.72 -10.82
CA ALA A 38 3.38 16.98 -12.22
C ALA A 38 2.54 18.25 -12.33
N ARG A 39 2.80 19.10 -13.33
CA ARG A 39 1.97 20.28 -13.64
C ARG A 39 0.62 19.83 -14.20
N HIS A 40 -0.31 19.43 -13.35
CA HIS A 40 -1.68 19.13 -13.75
C HIS A 40 -2.59 20.27 -13.34
N GLY A 41 -3.09 21.01 -14.33
CA GLY A 41 -4.00 22.16 -14.20
C GLY A 41 -5.48 21.78 -14.33
N GLY A 42 -5.88 20.62 -13.79
CA GLY A 42 -7.28 20.18 -13.79
C GLY A 42 -7.88 20.27 -12.40
N ALA A 43 -9.13 20.75 -12.29
CA ALA A 43 -9.90 20.75 -11.06
C ALA A 43 -9.85 19.36 -10.41
N THR A 44 -9.41 19.31 -9.16
CA THR A 44 -9.31 18.05 -8.43
C THR A 44 -10.71 17.67 -7.97
N PRO A 45 -11.27 16.53 -8.41
CA PRO A 45 -12.52 16.06 -7.84
C PRO A 45 -12.32 15.85 -6.32
N ASP A 46 -13.37 16.04 -5.52
CA ASP A 46 -13.39 15.91 -4.05
C ASP A 46 -13.17 14.47 -3.54
N GLY A 47 -12.42 13.66 -4.29
CA GLY A 47 -12.32 12.23 -4.13
C GLY A 47 -11.28 11.58 -5.04
N GLY A 48 -11.29 10.26 -5.02
CA GLY A 48 -10.48 9.44 -5.92
C GLY A 48 -11.33 8.39 -6.64
N SER A 49 -10.66 7.51 -7.37
CA SER A 49 -11.31 6.38 -8.03
C SER A 49 -10.45 5.14 -7.98
N ILE A 50 -11.09 3.99 -7.86
CA ILE A 50 -10.52 2.66 -8.04
C ILE A 50 -11.02 2.14 -9.38
N ALA A 51 -10.12 1.78 -10.29
CA ALA A 51 -10.47 1.12 -11.54
C ALA A 51 -9.97 -0.33 -11.50
N LEU A 52 -10.87 -1.28 -11.79
CA LEU A 52 -10.53 -2.68 -11.91
C LEU A 52 -10.34 -3.03 -13.38
N ALA A 53 -9.20 -3.62 -13.71
CA ALA A 53 -8.96 -4.15 -15.04
C ALA A 53 -9.47 -5.60 -15.12
N PRO A 54 -9.91 -6.06 -16.30
CA PRO A 54 -10.35 -7.45 -16.50
C PRO A 54 -9.26 -8.50 -16.17
N ASP A 55 -8.00 -8.11 -16.27
CA ASP A 55 -6.82 -8.96 -16.10
C ASP A 55 -6.31 -9.05 -14.66
N GLY A 56 -7.18 -8.81 -13.68
CA GLY A 56 -6.78 -8.98 -12.30
C GLY A 56 -6.12 -7.76 -11.65
N ARG A 57 -5.89 -6.67 -12.40
CA ARG A 57 -5.22 -5.47 -11.89
C ARG A 57 -6.19 -4.45 -11.32
N ALA A 58 -5.70 -3.60 -10.44
CA ALA A 58 -6.43 -2.45 -9.95
C ALA A 58 -5.57 -1.19 -9.96
N THR A 59 -6.17 -0.04 -10.27
CA THR A 59 -5.49 1.26 -10.23
C THR A 59 -6.27 2.20 -9.33
N ILE A 60 -5.58 2.83 -8.39
CA ILE A 60 -6.14 3.83 -7.47
C ILE A 60 -5.61 5.19 -7.87
N ARG A 61 -6.51 6.15 -8.07
CA ARG A 61 -6.16 7.52 -8.48
C ARG A 61 -6.73 8.53 -7.49
N CYS A 62 -5.90 9.47 -7.04
CA CYS A 62 -6.30 10.51 -6.08
C CYS A 62 -5.35 11.71 -6.21
N TYR A 63 -5.85 12.92 -6.47
CA TYR A 63 -5.02 14.15 -6.55
C TYR A 63 -3.77 14.04 -7.46
N GLY A 64 -3.90 13.37 -8.61
CA GLY A 64 -2.78 13.17 -9.55
C GLY A 64 -1.75 12.13 -9.12
N LEU A 65 -1.96 11.46 -7.98
CA LEU A 65 -1.25 10.26 -7.57
C LEU A 65 -1.93 9.02 -8.14
N THR A 66 -1.15 8.15 -8.77
CA THR A 66 -1.61 6.87 -9.33
C THR A 66 -0.88 5.71 -8.65
N VAL A 67 -1.64 4.84 -7.97
CA VAL A 67 -1.12 3.60 -7.37
C VAL A 67 -1.62 2.41 -8.18
N ALA A 68 -0.69 1.59 -8.67
CA ALA A 68 -1.01 0.35 -9.36
C ALA A 68 -0.92 -0.83 -8.38
N LEU A 69 -1.93 -1.68 -8.38
CA LEU A 69 -1.90 -2.97 -7.69
C LEU A 69 -1.62 -4.05 -8.73
N ALA A 70 -0.54 -4.80 -8.52
CA ALA A 70 -0.24 -5.93 -9.37
C ALA A 70 -1.23 -7.06 -9.09
N GLY A 71 -1.83 -7.60 -10.16
CA GLY A 71 -2.62 -8.83 -10.11
C GLY A 71 -1.76 -10.06 -9.86
N GLN A 72 -2.39 -11.20 -9.62
CA GLN A 72 -1.67 -12.46 -9.40
C GLN A 72 -0.80 -12.85 -10.60
N ASP A 73 -1.18 -12.50 -11.83
CA ASP A 73 -0.42 -12.86 -13.04
C ASP A 73 0.87 -12.04 -13.25
N GLY A 74 1.23 -11.17 -12.29
CA GLY A 74 2.52 -10.49 -12.25
C GLY A 74 2.68 -9.44 -13.35
N TRP A 75 2.53 -8.16 -13.00
CA TRP A 75 2.79 -7.11 -14.00
C TRP A 75 3.30 -5.80 -13.40
N LEU A 76 4.62 -5.66 -13.45
CA LEU A 76 5.33 -4.39 -13.21
C LEU A 76 5.93 -3.80 -14.51
N GLY A 77 5.72 -4.47 -15.66
CA GLY A 77 6.41 -4.21 -16.92
C GLY A 77 5.91 -3.02 -17.75
N GLN A 78 4.59 -2.85 -17.99
CA GLN A 78 4.11 -1.79 -18.90
C GLN A 78 3.53 -0.56 -18.17
N ALA A 79 3.55 -0.52 -16.83
CA ALA A 79 3.17 0.67 -16.05
C ALA A 79 4.16 1.84 -16.24
N GLY A 80 5.37 1.57 -16.73
CA GLY A 80 6.41 2.56 -17.01
C GLY A 80 6.71 2.79 -18.50
N ARG A 81 5.95 2.19 -19.44
CA ARG A 81 6.23 2.23 -20.89
C ARG A 81 5.06 2.70 -21.76
N SER A 82 4.16 3.56 -21.27
CA SER A 82 3.13 4.19 -22.12
C SER A 82 3.66 5.39 -22.93
N GLY A 83 4.77 5.17 -23.66
CA GLY A 83 5.42 6.19 -24.49
C GLY A 83 5.93 5.73 -25.87
N GLN A 84 5.71 4.48 -26.30
CA GLN A 84 6.13 4.05 -27.64
C GLN A 84 5.03 3.33 -28.40
N ALA A 85 4.75 3.89 -29.59
CA ALA A 85 3.70 3.56 -30.52
C ALA A 85 3.84 2.16 -31.11
N GLY A 86 2.69 1.52 -31.36
CA GLY A 86 2.62 0.31 -32.15
C GLY A 86 1.32 -0.46 -31.96
N GLN A 87 0.35 -0.15 -32.82
CA GLN A 87 -0.71 -1.05 -33.31
C GLN A 87 -2.08 -1.06 -32.58
N THR A 88 -2.97 -0.27 -33.20
CA THR A 88 -4.37 -0.56 -33.57
C THR A 88 -5.43 -0.71 -32.47
N GLY A 89 -6.18 0.38 -32.29
CA GLY A 89 -7.62 0.34 -32.02
C GLY A 89 -8.04 0.47 -30.55
N GLN A 90 -8.31 1.70 -30.12
CA GLN A 90 -9.17 2.03 -28.95
C GLN A 90 -8.91 1.27 -27.63
N ALA A 91 -7.94 1.71 -26.83
CA ALA A 91 -7.98 1.52 -25.36
C ALA A 91 -7.11 2.59 -24.68
N GLY A 92 -7.66 3.24 -23.65
CA GLY A 92 -7.17 4.48 -23.06
C GLY A 92 -5.69 4.50 -22.67
N GLN A 93 -5.06 5.65 -22.94
CA GLN A 93 -3.73 6.00 -22.43
C GLN A 93 -3.73 5.90 -20.90
N THR A 94 -3.11 4.86 -20.37
CA THR A 94 -2.95 4.66 -18.93
C THR A 94 -1.77 5.51 -18.48
N ASP A 95 -2.05 6.54 -17.68
CA ASP A 95 -0.98 7.31 -17.03
C ASP A 95 -0.02 6.37 -16.28
N PRO A 96 1.29 6.64 -16.30
CA PRO A 96 2.26 5.83 -15.59
C PRO A 96 1.97 5.81 -14.08
N ALA A 97 2.20 4.66 -13.46
CA ALA A 97 2.03 4.52 -12.01
C ALA A 97 3.13 5.28 -11.26
N ASP A 98 2.76 5.94 -10.17
CA ASP A 98 3.69 6.62 -9.26
C ASP A 98 4.24 5.66 -8.19
N LEU A 99 3.46 4.62 -7.88
CA LEU A 99 3.81 3.55 -6.95
C LEU A 99 3.13 2.27 -7.41
N ALA A 100 3.86 1.16 -7.32
CA ALA A 100 3.29 -0.18 -7.45
C ALA A 100 3.26 -0.87 -6.09
N VAL A 101 2.15 -1.54 -5.78
CA VAL A 101 2.00 -2.36 -4.58
C VAL A 101 1.73 -3.79 -5.01
N LEU A 102 2.60 -4.70 -4.58
CA LEU A 102 2.47 -6.14 -4.78
C LEU A 102 1.92 -6.75 -3.48
N PRO A 103 0.63 -7.11 -3.44
CA PRO A 103 0.04 -7.68 -2.24
C PRO A 103 0.64 -9.09 -1.96
N PRO A 104 0.65 -9.55 -0.70
CA PRO A 104 1.19 -10.87 -0.36
C PRO A 104 0.53 -11.99 -1.19
N GLY A 105 1.30 -12.92 -1.74
CA GLY A 105 0.75 -14.02 -2.55
C GLY A 105 0.54 -13.70 -4.04
N ALA A 106 0.73 -12.45 -4.48
CA ALA A 106 0.92 -12.16 -5.90
C ALA A 106 2.29 -12.69 -6.39
N VAL A 107 2.42 -12.94 -7.71
CA VAL A 107 3.60 -13.60 -8.30
C VAL A 107 4.91 -12.98 -7.83
N PRO A 108 5.92 -13.81 -7.47
CA PRO A 108 7.17 -13.35 -6.90
C PRO A 108 7.89 -12.29 -7.74
N VAL A 109 8.53 -11.37 -7.03
CA VAL A 109 9.37 -10.29 -7.59
C VAL A 109 10.49 -10.84 -8.47
N SER A 110 10.92 -12.09 -8.29
CA SER A 110 11.93 -12.78 -9.10
C SER A 110 11.54 -12.98 -10.56
N GLY A 111 10.26 -12.85 -10.93
CA GLY A 111 9.77 -12.84 -12.31
C GLY A 111 9.78 -11.47 -12.98
N ILE A 112 10.07 -10.39 -12.24
CA ILE A 112 10.10 -9.04 -12.79
C ILE A 112 11.49 -8.82 -13.39
N PRO A 113 11.61 -8.59 -14.71
CA PRO A 113 12.91 -8.30 -15.31
C PRO A 113 13.51 -7.07 -14.62
N ALA A 114 14.77 -7.15 -14.20
CA ALA A 114 15.45 -6.13 -13.41
C ALA A 114 15.40 -4.70 -14.02
N GLY A 115 15.13 -4.59 -15.33
CA GLY A 115 14.91 -3.33 -16.03
C GLY A 115 13.50 -2.72 -15.88
N ALA A 116 12.46 -3.52 -15.62
CA ALA A 116 11.08 -3.05 -15.42
C ALA A 116 10.86 -2.46 -14.03
N ALA A 117 11.50 -3.04 -13.00
CA ALA A 117 11.44 -2.55 -11.62
C ALA A 117 12.12 -1.18 -11.42
N ARG A 118 12.88 -0.67 -12.40
CA ARG A 118 13.62 0.59 -12.26
C ARG A 118 12.79 1.86 -12.49
N ALA A 119 11.60 1.76 -13.09
CA ALA A 119 10.84 2.95 -13.48
C ALA A 119 9.83 3.42 -12.43
N VAL A 120 9.32 2.52 -11.58
CA VAL A 120 8.27 2.80 -10.61
C VAL A 120 8.66 2.21 -9.26
N PRO A 121 8.64 2.98 -8.15
CA PRO A 121 8.84 2.44 -6.81
C PRO A 121 7.88 1.29 -6.52
N LEU A 122 8.41 0.18 -6.00
CA LEU A 122 7.66 -1.04 -5.72
C LEU A 122 7.59 -1.28 -4.21
N VAL A 123 6.39 -1.53 -3.68
CA VAL A 123 6.16 -2.01 -2.32
C VAL A 123 5.73 -3.46 -2.35
N TYR A 124 6.32 -4.29 -1.50
CA TYR A 124 5.97 -5.70 -1.40
C TYR A 124 6.16 -6.22 0.03
N ALA A 125 5.50 -7.32 0.38
CA ALA A 125 5.65 -7.92 1.69
C ALA A 125 7.02 -8.61 1.79
N GLN A 126 7.76 -8.32 2.85
CA GLN A 126 9.03 -8.99 3.10
C GLN A 126 8.75 -10.46 3.47
N PRO A 127 9.27 -11.44 2.71
CA PRO A 127 9.14 -12.84 3.09
C PRO A 127 9.91 -13.09 4.41
N PRO A 128 9.47 -14.07 5.23
CA PRO A 128 10.22 -14.47 6.41
C PRO A 128 11.61 -14.91 5.97
N ALA A 129 12.64 -14.29 6.54
CA ALA A 129 14.03 -14.55 6.18
C ALA A 129 14.37 -16.01 6.49
N THR A 130 14.36 -16.86 5.47
CA THR A 130 14.69 -18.28 5.61
C THR A 130 15.77 -18.60 4.58
N GLY A 131 17.04 -18.60 5.02
CA GLY A 131 18.18 -19.03 4.21
C GLY A 131 18.84 -17.95 3.32
N PRO A 132 19.89 -18.35 2.57
CA PRO A 132 20.77 -17.45 1.81
C PRO A 132 20.11 -16.76 0.59
N GLN A 133 18.90 -17.17 0.18
CA GLN A 133 18.14 -16.49 -0.89
C GLN A 133 17.63 -15.08 -0.50
N ALA A 134 17.59 -14.77 0.79
CA ALA A 134 17.15 -13.46 1.30
C ALA A 134 18.09 -12.30 0.92
N GLU A 135 19.36 -12.57 0.59
CA GLU A 135 20.31 -11.55 0.16
C GLU A 135 20.20 -11.21 -1.33
N THR A 136 19.82 -12.18 -2.17
CA THR A 136 19.61 -11.96 -3.60
C THR A 136 18.31 -11.19 -3.87
N GLU A 137 17.25 -11.41 -3.09
CA GLU A 137 16.01 -10.63 -3.18
C GLU A 137 16.14 -9.18 -2.67
N ARG A 138 17.12 -8.89 -1.79
CA ARG A 138 17.45 -7.50 -1.41
C ARG A 138 18.01 -6.69 -2.58
N ALA A 139 18.49 -7.34 -3.64
CA ALA A 139 19.02 -6.66 -4.82
C ALA A 139 17.92 -6.14 -5.76
N THR A 140 16.64 -6.45 -5.51
CA THR A 140 15.53 -5.87 -6.29
C THR A 140 15.23 -4.44 -5.83
N ALA A 141 15.10 -3.52 -6.77
CA ALA A 141 14.82 -2.09 -6.54
C ALA A 141 13.39 -1.87 -6.01
N GLY A 142 13.13 -2.24 -4.75
CA GLY A 142 11.84 -2.07 -4.09
C GLY A 142 11.93 -1.84 -2.58
N HIS A 143 10.78 -1.72 -1.95
CA HIS A 143 10.57 -1.44 -0.54
C HIS A 143 9.94 -2.66 0.13
N PRO A 144 10.75 -3.61 0.65
CA PRO A 144 10.25 -4.74 1.40
C PRO A 144 9.63 -4.25 2.73
N MET A 145 8.40 -4.67 2.99
CA MET A 145 7.61 -4.26 4.15
C MET A 145 7.38 -5.44 5.10
N ARG A 146 7.82 -5.29 6.34
CA ARG A 146 7.44 -6.16 7.45
C ARG A 146 6.11 -5.70 8.03
N VAL A 147 5.49 -6.54 8.84
CA VAL A 147 4.30 -6.18 9.61
C VAL A 147 4.54 -4.86 10.36
N TRP A 148 3.60 -3.92 10.21
CA TRP A 148 3.63 -2.57 10.76
C TRP A 148 4.66 -1.61 10.17
N ASP A 149 5.49 -2.05 9.21
CA ASP A 149 6.31 -1.10 8.45
C ASP A 149 5.38 -0.13 7.73
N THR A 150 5.83 1.13 7.64
CA THR A 150 5.13 2.19 6.92
C THR A 150 6.02 2.83 5.87
N LEU A 151 5.43 3.09 4.70
CA LEU A 151 6.00 3.92 3.65
C LEU A 151 5.13 5.15 3.48
N TYR A 152 5.75 6.32 3.44
CA TYR A 152 5.09 7.58 3.13
C TYR A 152 5.52 8.05 1.76
N LEU A 153 4.55 8.42 0.93
CA LEU A 153 4.77 8.97 -0.40
C LEU A 153 4.05 10.31 -0.51
N ARG A 154 4.74 11.31 -1.06
CA ARG A 154 4.20 12.64 -1.33
C ARG A 154 4.38 12.99 -2.81
N LYS A 155 3.35 13.58 -3.42
CA LYS A 155 3.37 14.13 -4.78
C LYS A 155 2.53 15.41 -4.82
N GLY A 156 3.18 16.56 -4.73
CA GLY A 156 2.47 17.85 -4.57
C GLY A 156 1.61 17.85 -3.29
N GLN A 157 0.30 18.03 -3.44
CA GLN A 157 -0.67 17.99 -2.33
C GLN A 157 -1.14 16.56 -1.98
N ALA A 158 -0.92 15.61 -2.88
CA ALA A 158 -1.29 14.22 -2.66
C ALA A 158 -0.32 13.57 -1.65
N ARG A 159 -0.90 12.78 -0.74
CA ARG A 159 -0.20 11.97 0.24
C ARG A 159 -0.73 10.55 0.18
N LEU A 160 0.18 9.61 0.38
CA LEU A 160 -0.11 8.20 0.54
C LEU A 160 0.72 7.66 1.69
N ARG A 161 0.06 6.98 2.63
CA ARG A 161 0.70 6.11 3.60
C ARG A 161 0.36 4.66 3.29
N VAL A 162 1.37 3.83 3.11
CA VAL A 162 1.23 2.38 2.95
C VAL A 162 1.70 1.72 4.23
N THR A 163 0.83 0.95 4.88
CA THR A 163 1.16 0.21 6.10
C THR A 163 0.97 -1.28 5.86
N ALA A 164 1.99 -2.08 6.10
CA ALA A 164 1.86 -3.54 6.05
C ALA A 164 1.07 -4.04 7.27
N MET A 165 -0.01 -4.78 7.01
CA MET A 165 -0.94 -5.23 8.04
C MET A 165 -0.70 -6.69 8.42
N PRO A 166 -0.85 -7.05 9.70
CA PRO A 166 -0.69 -8.43 10.15
C PRO A 166 -1.77 -9.35 9.59
N GLY A 167 -1.37 -10.57 9.27
CA GLY A 167 -2.29 -11.68 9.05
C GLY A 167 -2.98 -12.16 10.32
N GLY A 168 -4.04 -12.94 10.12
CA GLY A 168 -4.63 -13.73 11.20
C GLY A 168 -3.70 -14.88 11.62
N PRO A 169 -3.98 -15.55 12.75
CA PRO A 169 -3.25 -16.76 13.12
C PRO A 169 -3.25 -17.80 11.99
N GLY A 170 -2.08 -18.35 11.66
CA GLY A 170 -1.91 -19.34 10.59
C GLY A 170 -1.78 -18.77 9.17
N MET A 171 -1.87 -17.44 9.00
CA MET A 171 -1.64 -16.77 7.72
C MET A 171 -0.18 -16.29 7.58
N ALA A 172 0.18 -15.81 6.39
CA ALA A 172 1.42 -15.07 6.18
C ALA A 172 1.54 -13.90 7.17
N ALA A 173 2.77 -13.59 7.60
CA ALA A 173 3.03 -12.54 8.59
C ALA A 173 2.38 -11.21 8.19
N THR A 174 2.58 -10.80 6.93
CA THR A 174 1.86 -9.69 6.30
C THR A 174 0.73 -10.25 5.44
N ALA A 175 -0.53 -9.89 5.75
CA ALA A 175 -1.70 -10.33 4.98
C ALA A 175 -2.19 -9.30 3.95
N GLY A 176 -1.70 -8.07 4.03
CA GLY A 176 -2.11 -7.02 3.11
C GLY A 176 -1.50 -5.67 3.45
N PHE A 177 -2.00 -4.64 2.78
CA PHE A 177 -1.57 -3.27 2.95
C PHE A 177 -2.76 -2.36 3.23
N MET A 178 -2.64 -1.49 4.24
CA MET A 178 -3.54 -0.36 4.43
C MET A 178 -2.98 0.84 3.65
N LEU A 179 -3.76 1.36 2.71
CA LEU A 179 -3.46 2.55 1.94
C LEU A 179 -4.29 3.70 2.49
N GLU A 180 -3.62 4.73 2.99
CA GLU A 180 -4.26 5.97 3.43
C GLU A 180 -3.89 7.05 2.41
N ILE A 181 -4.82 7.32 1.49
CA ILE A 181 -4.59 8.18 0.33
C ILE A 181 -5.45 9.43 0.43
N GLY A 182 -4.88 10.59 0.08
CA GLY A 182 -5.61 11.86 0.09
C GLY A 182 -4.69 13.07 0.18
N THR A 183 -5.09 14.04 0.99
CA THR A 183 -4.35 15.28 1.25
C THR A 183 -4.03 15.41 2.75
N PHE A 184 -3.54 16.57 3.18
CA PHE A 184 -3.34 16.83 4.61
C PHE A 184 -4.65 16.93 5.41
N HIS A 185 -5.76 17.32 4.77
CA HIS A 185 -7.02 17.60 5.46
C HIS A 185 -8.07 16.50 5.31
N ALA A 186 -7.92 15.63 4.32
CA ALA A 186 -8.89 14.58 4.05
C ALA A 186 -8.19 13.34 3.49
N THR A 187 -8.61 12.17 3.95
CA THR A 187 -8.01 10.88 3.58
C THR A 187 -9.09 9.82 3.41
N SER A 188 -8.86 8.87 2.51
CA SER A 188 -9.61 7.63 2.42
C SER A 188 -8.70 6.46 2.80
N ARG A 189 -9.27 5.43 3.42
CA ARG A 189 -8.56 4.21 3.82
C ARG A 189 -9.02 3.03 2.98
N ILE A 190 -8.09 2.44 2.26
CA ILE A 190 -8.31 1.31 1.36
C ILE A 190 -7.41 0.17 1.84
N TYR A 191 -8.00 -0.96 2.23
CA TYR A 191 -7.24 -2.16 2.54
C TYR A 191 -7.08 -3.01 1.30
N VAL A 192 -5.86 -3.47 1.03
CA VAL A 192 -5.52 -4.38 -0.06
C VAL A 192 -5.09 -5.70 0.54
N SER A 193 -5.93 -6.73 0.40
CA SER A 193 -5.65 -8.10 0.81
C SER A 193 -4.73 -8.80 -0.18
N GLY A 194 -3.83 -9.64 0.33
CA GLY A 194 -3.04 -10.58 -0.46
C GLY A 194 -3.77 -11.84 -0.87
N THR A 195 -4.68 -12.30 -0.02
CA THR A 195 -5.39 -13.56 -0.21
C THR A 195 -6.90 -13.32 -0.30
N PRO A 196 -7.63 -14.28 -0.89
CA PRO A 196 -9.08 -14.26 -0.83
C PRO A 196 -9.56 -14.24 0.62
N LEU A 197 -10.62 -13.47 0.88
CA LEU A 197 -11.16 -13.31 2.21
C LEU A 197 -12.34 -14.27 2.41
N THR A 198 -12.29 -15.05 3.48
CA THR A 198 -13.42 -15.86 3.92
C THR A 198 -14.54 -14.97 4.48
N ALA A 199 -15.77 -15.50 4.57
CA ALA A 199 -16.89 -14.77 5.15
C ALA A 199 -16.63 -14.35 6.62
N GLY A 200 -15.96 -15.19 7.40
CA GLY A 200 -15.57 -14.89 8.78
C GLY A 200 -14.55 -13.76 8.87
N GLU A 201 -13.56 -13.74 7.98
CA GLU A 201 -12.59 -12.64 7.90
C GLU A 201 -13.24 -11.34 7.49
N LEU A 202 -14.15 -11.38 6.52
CA LEU A 202 -14.91 -10.23 6.05
C LEU A 202 -15.73 -9.60 7.18
N ALA A 203 -16.40 -10.44 7.99
CA ALA A 203 -17.15 -10.01 9.16
C ALA A 203 -16.26 -9.40 10.27
N ALA A 204 -15.00 -9.84 10.36
CA ALA A 204 -14.04 -9.34 11.36
C ALA A 204 -13.29 -8.06 10.91
N LEU A 205 -13.27 -7.73 9.61
CA LEU A 205 -12.58 -6.56 9.08
C LEU A 205 -12.94 -5.24 9.76
N PRO A 206 -14.21 -4.93 10.09
CA PRO A 206 -14.56 -3.65 10.72
C PRO A 206 -13.88 -3.46 12.08
N GLN A 207 -13.70 -4.55 12.83
CA GLN A 207 -13.00 -4.56 14.11
C GLN A 207 -11.48 -4.50 13.92
N ARG A 208 -10.95 -5.25 12.94
CA ARG A 208 -9.50 -5.32 12.67
C ARG A 208 -8.96 -4.04 12.01
N LEU A 209 -9.75 -3.40 11.17
CA LEU A 209 -9.36 -2.29 10.28
C LEU A 209 -10.28 -1.08 10.50
N PRO A 210 -10.24 -0.45 11.68
CA PRO A 210 -11.12 0.67 11.99
C PRO A 210 -10.91 1.82 11.01
N GLY A 211 -12.03 2.21 10.40
CA GLY A 211 -12.07 3.31 9.44
C GLY A 211 -11.63 2.95 8.02
N ALA A 212 -11.38 1.68 7.68
CA ALA A 212 -11.31 1.24 6.30
C ALA A 212 -12.67 1.47 5.61
N GLU A 213 -12.65 2.12 4.45
CA GLU A 213 -13.83 2.43 3.64
C GLU A 213 -13.99 1.43 2.50
N TRP A 214 -12.85 0.98 1.97
CA TRP A 214 -12.77 0.04 0.86
C TRP A 214 -11.85 -1.11 1.19
N VAL A 215 -12.19 -2.28 0.68
CA VAL A 215 -11.35 -3.47 0.70
C VAL A 215 -11.21 -3.97 -0.72
N LEU A 216 -9.97 -4.19 -1.13
CA LEU A 216 -9.59 -4.81 -2.39
C LEU A 216 -9.04 -6.19 -2.04
N ALA A 217 -9.72 -7.25 -2.46
CA ALA A 217 -9.30 -8.61 -2.19
C ALA A 217 -9.47 -9.44 -3.47
N PRO A 218 -8.55 -10.38 -3.76
CA PRO A 218 -8.78 -11.32 -4.84
C PRO A 218 -9.99 -12.23 -4.51
N ASP A 219 -10.73 -12.65 -5.53
CA ASP A 219 -11.67 -13.76 -5.42
C ASP A 219 -10.93 -15.11 -5.47
N GLY A 220 -11.69 -16.22 -5.46
CA GLY A 220 -11.12 -17.56 -5.53
C GLY A 220 -10.32 -17.84 -6.79
N ASP A 221 -10.59 -17.09 -7.87
CA ASP A 221 -9.92 -17.19 -9.17
C ASP A 221 -8.78 -16.15 -9.33
N GLY A 222 -8.54 -15.33 -8.30
CA GLY A 222 -7.48 -14.33 -8.27
C GLY A 222 -7.85 -12.96 -8.83
N HIS A 223 -9.11 -12.73 -9.22
CA HIS A 223 -9.58 -11.44 -9.73
C HIS A 223 -9.85 -10.44 -8.59
N PRO A 224 -9.47 -9.16 -8.71
CA PRO A 224 -9.65 -8.18 -7.68
C PRO A 224 -11.14 -7.85 -7.55
N MET A 225 -11.65 -8.02 -6.35
CA MET A 225 -12.97 -7.57 -5.97
C MET A 225 -12.87 -6.28 -5.17
N VAL A 226 -13.80 -5.36 -5.44
CA VAL A 226 -14.03 -4.19 -4.60
C VAL A 226 -15.16 -4.50 -3.64
N LEU A 227 -14.87 -4.34 -2.37
CA LEU A 227 -15.78 -4.49 -1.26
C LEU A 227 -15.94 -3.13 -0.60
N LEU A 228 -17.18 -2.61 -0.61
CA LEU A 228 -17.50 -1.31 -0.04
C LEU A 228 -18.06 -1.48 1.38
N ARG A 229 -17.55 -0.73 2.34
CA ARG A 229 -18.18 -0.59 3.66
C ARG A 229 -19.36 0.36 3.56
N ARG A 230 -20.59 -0.15 3.72
CA ARG A 230 -21.78 0.71 3.78
C ARG A 230 -21.78 1.54 5.07
N ALA A 231 -21.92 2.85 4.96
CA ALA A 231 -22.05 3.74 6.12
C ALA A 231 -23.40 3.50 6.82
N GLY A 232 -23.39 3.34 8.15
CA GLY A 232 -24.61 3.29 8.97
C GLY A 232 -25.24 1.91 9.17
N GLU A 233 -24.87 0.89 8.40
CA GLU A 233 -25.29 -0.49 8.63
C GLU A 233 -24.16 -1.30 9.30
N ARG A 234 -24.52 -2.30 10.11
CA ARG A 234 -23.59 -3.32 10.64
C ARG A 234 -22.61 -3.67 9.53
N ALA A 235 -21.34 -3.33 9.72
CA ALA A 235 -20.37 -3.16 8.65
C ALA A 235 -20.31 -4.37 7.70
N LEU A 236 -21.10 -4.26 6.64
CA LEU A 236 -21.29 -5.29 5.65
C LEU A 236 -20.56 -4.84 4.40
N PHE A 237 -19.58 -5.65 4.01
CA PHE A 237 -18.88 -5.47 2.77
C PHE A 237 -19.69 -6.15 1.67
N VAL A 238 -20.20 -5.34 0.75
CA VAL A 238 -20.94 -5.85 -0.41
C VAL A 238 -19.97 -5.99 -1.57
N PRO A 239 -19.86 -7.16 -2.22
CA PRO A 239 -19.17 -7.30 -3.49
C PRO A 239 -19.78 -6.37 -4.53
N VAL A 240 -19.01 -5.42 -5.06
CA VAL A 240 -19.47 -4.49 -6.11
C VAL A 240 -18.89 -4.87 -7.49
N ALA A 241 -18.28 -6.05 -7.60
CA ALA A 241 -17.40 -6.40 -8.72
C ALA A 241 -18.13 -6.55 -10.07
N ALA A 242 -17.85 -5.62 -10.98
CA ALA A 242 -17.79 -5.88 -12.41
C ALA A 242 -16.34 -5.64 -12.89
N PRO A 243 -15.69 -6.63 -13.56
CA PRO A 243 -14.44 -6.40 -14.27
C PRO A 243 -14.56 -5.20 -15.21
N GLY A 244 -13.54 -4.33 -15.26
CA GLY A 244 -13.61 -3.08 -16.02
C GLY A 244 -14.35 -1.93 -15.31
N GLY A 245 -14.91 -2.17 -14.12
CA GLY A 245 -15.63 -1.17 -13.34
C GLY A 245 -14.73 -0.08 -12.77
N ARG A 246 -15.28 1.14 -12.65
CA ARG A 246 -14.65 2.27 -11.98
C ARG A 246 -15.51 2.72 -10.80
N TYR A 247 -14.91 2.73 -9.62
CA TYR A 247 -15.58 2.97 -8.35
C TYR A 247 -15.05 4.27 -7.75
N PRO A 248 -15.84 5.36 -7.73
CA PRO A 248 -15.43 6.60 -7.08
C PRO A 248 -15.44 6.44 -5.56
N PHE A 249 -14.54 7.14 -4.88
CA PHE A 249 -14.55 7.27 -3.43
C PHE A 249 -14.38 8.71 -3.00
N ALA A 250 -15.03 9.09 -1.90
CA ALA A 250 -14.87 10.40 -1.28
C ALA A 250 -13.70 10.40 -0.31
N LEU A 251 -13.08 11.56 -0.10
CA LEU A 251 -12.15 11.75 1.01
C LEU A 251 -12.90 12.17 2.27
N VAL A 252 -12.50 11.62 3.42
CA VAL A 252 -13.08 11.95 4.72
C VAL A 252 -12.11 12.85 5.49
N ARG A 253 -12.62 13.97 6.02
CA ARG A 253 -11.85 14.81 6.95
C ARG A 253 -11.65 14.05 8.26
N ARG A 254 -10.40 13.92 8.70
CA ARG A 254 -10.01 13.17 9.90
C ARG A 254 -9.05 13.99 10.75
#